data_AF-A0A537FW37-F1
#
_entry.id   AF-A0A537FW37-F1
#
_cell.length_a   1.000
_cell.length_b   1.000
_cell.length_c   1.000
_cell.angle_alpha   90.00
_cell.angle_beta   90.00
_cell.angle_gamma   90.00
#
_symmetry.space_group_name_H-M   'P 1'
#
loop_
_entity.id
_entity.type
_entity.pdbx_description
1 polymer ?
#
loop_
_entity_poly.entity_id
_entity_poly.type
_entity_poly.pdbx_seq_one_letter_code
_entity_poly.pdbx_strand_id
1 'polypeptide(L)'
;MTVDQHQRPVLLSLDGHGFYVLRYTAVPEPDRTRINFELVDPETAGGASVEVLADPKLIQDLNKFNSSNVTGRVFLVWVDSSKGEVAWQVRKASENEAC
;
A
#
# COMPACT_ATOMS: atom_id res chain seq x y z
N MET A 1 -9.12 1.52 -9.36
CA MET A 1 -9.48 2.52 -8.34
C MET A 1 -8.22 3.35 -8.09
N THR A 2 -8.32 4.68 -8.06
CA THR A 2 -7.17 5.59 -7.87
C THR A 2 -7.10 5.99 -6.41
N VAL A 3 -5.92 5.91 -5.79
CA VAL A 3 -5.72 6.30 -4.38
C VAL A 3 -5.42 7.80 -4.35
N ASP A 4 -6.22 8.57 -3.59
CA ASP A 4 -5.92 9.99 -3.34
C ASP A 4 -4.85 10.09 -2.24
N GLN A 5 -3.62 10.33 -2.68
CA GLN A 5 -2.42 10.41 -1.82
C GLN A 5 -2.45 11.56 -0.80
N HIS A 6 -3.25 12.61 -1.03
CA HIS A 6 -3.34 13.75 -0.13
C HIS A 6 -4.34 13.55 1.00
N GLN A 7 -5.31 12.64 0.83
CA GLN A 7 -6.32 12.36 1.86
C GLN A 7 -6.16 11.00 2.53
N ARG A 8 -5.62 10.00 1.82
CA ARG A 8 -5.53 8.60 2.25
C ARG A 8 -4.23 7.96 1.73
N PRO A 9 -3.08 8.32 2.32
CA PRO A 9 -1.81 7.77 1.89
C PRO A 9 -1.80 6.26 2.11
N VAL A 10 -1.46 5.53 1.04
CA VAL A 10 -1.05 4.14 1.11
C VAL A 10 0.45 4.14 0.90
N LEU A 11 1.18 3.70 1.92
CA LEU A 11 2.63 3.62 1.93
C LEU A 11 3.06 2.17 1.79
N LEU A 12 3.95 1.91 0.85
CA LEU A 12 4.53 0.59 0.64
C LEU A 12 6.02 0.64 0.95
N SER A 13 6.47 -0.18 1.88
CA SER A 13 7.88 -0.45 2.10
C SER A 13 8.27 -1.71 1.34
N LEU A 14 9.18 -1.57 0.38
CA LEU A 14 9.76 -2.67 -0.37
C LEU A 14 11.22 -2.80 0.04
N ASP A 15 11.58 -3.91 0.69
CA ASP A 15 12.94 -4.21 1.15
C ASP A 15 13.58 -3.08 1.98
N GLY A 16 12.76 -2.38 2.75
CA GLY A 16 13.18 -1.25 3.61
C GLY A 16 13.13 0.12 2.94
N HIS A 17 12.89 0.20 1.62
CA HIS A 17 12.70 1.47 0.91
C HIS A 17 11.21 1.85 0.86
N GLY A 18 10.90 3.11 1.14
CA GLY A 18 9.52 3.61 1.23
C GLY A 18 9.02 4.20 -0.09
N PHE A 19 7.79 3.85 -0.47
CA PHE A 19 7.12 4.32 -1.67
C PHE A 19 5.70 4.80 -1.38
N TYR A 20 5.23 5.76 -2.17
CA TYR A 20 3.81 6.10 -2.23
C TYR A 20 3.11 5.21 -3.26
N VAL A 21 1.97 4.61 -2.90
CA VAL A 21 1.14 3.84 -3.84
C VAL A 21 0.18 4.77 -4.56
N LEU A 22 0.31 4.88 -5.88
CA LEU A 22 -0.60 5.64 -6.73
C LEU A 22 -1.88 4.89 -7.04
N ARG A 23 -1.73 3.64 -7.48
CA ARG A 23 -2.81 2.75 -7.83
C ARG A 23 -2.39 1.31 -7.62
N TYR A 24 -3.38 0.44 -7.45
CA TYR A 24 -3.17 -0.99 -7.38
C TYR A 24 -4.20 -1.72 -8.24
N THR A 25 -3.79 -2.86 -8.78
CA THR A 25 -4.67 -3.83 -9.42
C THR A 25 -4.54 -5.16 -8.68
N ALA A 26 -5.65 -5.88 -8.53
CA ALA A 26 -5.68 -7.14 -7.82
C ALA A 26 -6.38 -8.20 -8.67
N VAL A 27 -5.72 -9.35 -8.83
CA VAL A 27 -6.23 -10.52 -9.55
C VAL A 27 -6.35 -11.66 -8.53
N PRO A 28 -7.56 -12.15 -8.25
CA PRO A 28 -7.75 -13.27 -7.33
C PRO A 28 -7.16 -14.56 -7.93
N GLU A 29 -6.41 -15.30 -7.11
CA GLU A 29 -5.89 -16.64 -7.38
C GLU A 29 -6.52 -17.64 -6.37
N PRO A 30 -6.41 -18.97 -6.56
CA PRO A 30 -7.16 -19.96 -5.76
C PRO A 30 -6.97 -19.82 -4.23
N ASP A 31 -5.76 -19.51 -3.77
CA ASP A 31 -5.41 -19.41 -2.35
C ASP A 31 -4.83 -18.05 -1.95
N ARG A 32 -4.59 -17.17 -2.93
CA ARG A 32 -3.91 -15.88 -2.76
C ARG A 32 -4.52 -14.83 -3.67
N THR A 33 -4.07 -13.59 -3.53
CA THR A 33 -4.39 -12.52 -4.48
C THR A 33 -3.09 -11.94 -4.99
N ARG A 34 -2.95 -11.91 -6.31
CA ARG A 34 -1.87 -11.22 -6.98
C ARG A 34 -2.18 -9.75 -7.05
N ILE A 35 -1.30 -8.92 -6.51
CA ILE A 35 -1.50 -7.48 -6.42
C ILE A 35 -0.33 -6.81 -7.12
N ASN A 36 -0.63 -5.96 -8.09
CA ASN A 36 0.35 -5.08 -8.69
C ASN A 36 0.15 -3.68 -8.15
N PHE A 37 1.16 -3.16 -7.46
CA PHE A 37 1.20 -1.80 -6.94
C PHE A 37 2.01 -0.93 -7.89
N GLU A 38 1.44 0.20 -8.28
CA GLU A 38 2.18 1.27 -8.93
C GLU A 38 2.60 2.29 -7.89
N LEU A 39 3.90 2.56 -7.90
CA LEU A 39 4.64 3.24 -6.88
C LEU A 39 5.24 4.53 -7.42
N VAL A 40 5.36 5.52 -6.55
CA VAL A 40 6.21 6.68 -6.76
C VAL A 40 7.22 6.72 -5.64
N ASP A 41 8.47 6.84 -6.05
CA ASP A 41 9.59 7.08 -5.16
C ASP A 41 9.53 8.55 -4.69
N PRO A 42 9.46 8.80 -3.37
CA PRO A 42 9.35 10.15 -2.83
C PRO A 42 10.62 10.99 -3.02
N GLU A 43 11.79 10.36 -3.16
CA GLU A 43 13.08 11.04 -3.23
C GLU A 43 13.43 11.44 -4.66
N THR A 44 13.04 10.61 -5.63
CA THR A 44 13.42 10.77 -7.04
C THR A 44 12.26 11.16 -7.96
N ALA A 45 11.02 11.15 -7.45
CA ALA A 45 9.79 11.23 -8.24
C ALA A 45 9.72 10.16 -9.35
N GLY A 46 10.53 9.10 -9.25
CA GLY A 46 10.56 7.99 -10.19
C GLY A 46 9.33 7.09 -10.02
N GLY A 47 8.72 6.69 -11.14
CA GLY A 47 7.68 5.68 -11.16
C GLY A 47 8.28 4.28 -11.05
N ALA A 48 7.71 3.44 -10.18
CA ALA A 48 8.05 2.03 -10.06
C ALA A 48 6.79 1.17 -10.03
N SER A 49 6.93 -0.13 -10.20
CA SER A 49 5.83 -1.08 -10.04
C SER A 49 6.32 -2.34 -9.36
N VAL A 50 5.54 -2.89 -8.44
CA VAL A 50 5.86 -4.15 -7.77
C VAL A 50 4.65 -5.09 -7.79
N GLU A 51 4.90 -6.33 -8.17
CA GLU A 51 3.93 -7.42 -8.09
C GLU A 51 4.19 -8.27 -6.86
N VAL A 52 3.13 -8.58 -6.09
CA VAL A 52 3.20 -9.42 -4.90
C VAL A 52 2.05 -10.42 -4.83
N LEU A 53 2.31 -11.56 -4.20
CA LEU A 53 1.30 -12.57 -3.87
C LEU A 53 0.92 -12.48 -2.38
N ALA A 54 -0.18 -11.82 -2.10
CA ALA A 54 -0.62 -11.58 -0.73
C ALA A 54 -1.85 -12.41 -0.35
N ASP A 55 -2.16 -12.45 0.95
CA ASP A 55 -3.41 -12.98 1.46
C ASP A 55 -4.58 -12.12 0.93
N PRO A 56 -5.70 -12.72 0.46
CA PRO A 56 -6.86 -11.99 -0.02
C PRO A 56 -7.42 -10.95 0.98
N LYS A 57 -7.20 -11.14 2.28
CA LYS A 57 -7.57 -10.19 3.34
C LYS A 57 -6.91 -8.83 3.17
N LEU A 58 -5.70 -8.76 2.61
CA LEU A 58 -5.04 -7.48 2.33
C LEU A 58 -5.91 -6.61 1.44
N ILE A 59 -6.45 -7.17 0.35
CA ILE A 59 -7.31 -6.41 -0.57
C ILE A 59 -8.65 -6.06 0.07
N GLN A 60 -9.19 -6.93 0.91
CA GLN A 60 -10.41 -6.62 1.68
C GLN A 60 -10.19 -5.43 2.61
N ASP A 61 -9.09 -5.42 3.37
CA ASP A 61 -8.74 -4.33 4.27
C ASP A 61 -8.41 -3.03 3.51
N LEU A 62 -7.71 -3.13 2.39
CA LEU A 62 -7.36 -2.00 1.53
C LEU A 62 -8.62 -1.36 0.91
N ASN A 63 -9.55 -2.18 0.40
CA ASN A 63 -10.83 -1.70 -0.14
C ASN A 63 -11.71 -1.09 0.96
N LYS A 64 -11.71 -1.69 2.15
CA LYS A 64 -12.43 -1.16 3.32
C LYS A 64 -11.85 0.17 3.79
N PHE A 65 -10.53 0.31 3.78
CA PHE A 65 -9.84 1.56 4.09
C PHE A 65 -10.19 2.64 3.05
N ASN A 66 -10.13 2.32 1.77
CA ASN A 66 -10.49 3.24 0.69
C ASN A 66 -11.97 3.65 0.70
N SER A 67 -12.85 2.75 1.16
CA SER A 67 -14.29 3.01 1.28
C SER A 67 -14.66 3.69 2.62
N SER A 68 -13.73 3.81 3.56
CA SER A 68 -13.95 4.47 4.84
C SER A 68 -13.88 5.99 4.69
N ASN A 69 -14.80 6.71 5.34
CA ASN A 69 -14.79 8.17 5.42
C ASN A 69 -13.87 8.71 6.54
N VAL A 70 -13.03 7.86 7.13
CA VAL A 70 -12.14 8.27 8.22
C VAL A 70 -10.85 8.85 7.65
N THR A 71 -10.70 10.17 7.79
CA THR A 71 -9.48 10.91 7.46
C THR A 71 -8.41 10.76 8.55
N GLY A 72 -7.16 11.12 8.24
CA GLY A 72 -6.05 11.04 9.21
C GLY A 72 -5.64 9.62 9.56
N ARG A 73 -5.74 8.69 8.60
CA ARG A 73 -5.20 7.34 8.71
C ARG A 73 -4.33 7.03 7.49
N VAL A 74 -3.33 6.19 7.71
CA VAL A 74 -2.41 5.70 6.69
C VAL A 74 -2.52 4.18 6.62
N PHE A 75 -2.49 3.64 5.41
CA PHE A 75 -2.41 2.21 5.18
C PHE A 75 -0.95 1.86 4.87
N LEU A 76 -0.33 1.06 5.70
CA LEU A 76 1.06 0.63 5.56
C LEU A 76 1.09 -0.80 5.01
N VAL A 77 1.88 -1.02 3.97
CA VAL A 77 2.19 -2.34 3.41
C VAL A 77 3.69 -2.54 3.49
N TRP A 78 4.12 -3.69 3.98
CA TRP A 78 5.52 -4.10 3.98
C TRP A 78 5.67 -5.34 3.11
N VAL A 79 6.61 -5.28 2.18
CA VAL A 79 6.98 -6.36 1.27
C VAL A 79 8.44 -6.69 1.54
N ASP A 80 8.67 -7.92 2.01
CA ASP A 80 10.01 -8.51 2.12
C ASP A 80 10.18 -9.46 0.94
N SER A 81 10.86 -8.99 -0.11
CA SER A 81 11.04 -9.77 -1.35
C SER A 81 11.95 -10.97 -1.11
N SER A 82 12.85 -10.89 -0.13
CA SER A 82 13.76 -11.98 0.24
C SER A 82 13.04 -13.19 0.84
N LYS A 83 11.90 -12.95 1.51
CA LYS A 83 11.06 -13.99 2.12
C LYS A 83 9.75 -14.24 1.39
N GLY A 84 9.39 -13.38 0.42
CA GLY A 84 8.09 -13.41 -0.23
C GLY A 84 6.93 -13.12 0.75
N GLU A 85 7.21 -12.37 1.82
CA GLU A 85 6.24 -12.06 2.86
C GLU A 85 5.64 -10.68 2.63
N VAL A 86 4.31 -10.59 2.84
CA VAL A 86 3.56 -9.33 2.77
C VAL A 86 2.81 -9.14 4.07
N ALA A 87 3.04 -8.01 4.73
CA ALA A 87 2.34 -7.60 5.94
C ALA A 87 1.68 -6.23 5.75
N TRP A 88 0.62 -5.94 6.49
CA TRP A 88 -0.05 -4.65 6.42
C TRP A 88 -0.66 -4.21 7.74
N GLN A 89 -0.83 -2.91 7.90
CA GLN A 89 -1.47 -2.32 9.07
C GLN A 89 -2.07 -0.96 8.73
N VAL A 90 -3.22 -0.65 9.32
CA VAL A 90 -3.78 0.71 9.31
C VAL A 90 -3.34 1.43 10.57
N ARG A 91 -2.74 2.62 10.43
CA ARG A 91 -2.37 3.49 11.55
C ARG A 91 -3.08 4.83 11.46
N LYS A 92 -3.23 5.51 12.60
CA LYS A 92 -3.59 6.93 12.61
C LYS A 92 -2.38 7.71 12.08
N ALA A 93 -2.61 8.61 11.14
CA ALA A 93 -1.62 9.61 10.77
C ALA A 93 -1.45 10.53 11.98
N SER A 94 -0.27 10.53 12.58
CA SER A 94 0.05 11.42 13.70
C SER A 94 0.20 12.84 13.15
N GLU A 95 -0.29 13.87 13.83
CA GLU A 95 -0.09 15.30 13.49
C GLU A 95 1.40 15.75 13.46
N ASN A 96 2.36 14.85 13.70
CA ASN A 96 3.75 15.18 14.01
C ASN A 96 4.77 14.86 12.89
N GLU A 97 4.31 14.52 11.68
CA GLU A 97 5.18 14.34 10.50
C GLU A 97 5.10 15.52 9.50
N ALA A 98 4.63 16.68 9.97
CA ALA A 98 4.59 17.94 9.23
C ALA A 98 5.36 19.05 9.98
N CYS A 99 6.64 18.82 10.25
CA CYS A 99 7.58 19.85 10.72
C CYS A 99 8.76 19.94 9.76
#